data_AF-A0A3N2PXX7-F1
#
_entry.id   AF-A0A3N2PXX7-F1
#
_cell.length_a   1.000
_cell.length_b   1.000
_cell.length_c   1.000
_cell.angle_alpha   90.00
_cell.angle_beta   90.00
_cell.angle_gamma   90.00
#
_symmetry.space_group_name_H-M   'P 1'
#
loop_
_entity.id
_entity.type
_entity.pdbx_description
1 polymer ?
#
loop_
_entity_poly.entity_id
_entity_poly.type
_entity_poly.pdbx_seq_one_letter_code
_entity_poly.pdbx_strand_id
1 'polypeptide(L)'
;MMSSTTEVDPFLQVQQDVLTQLDSTRSLFTSYLRIRSLSTKASSPELVAARTDLESALAALAEDLSDLIESVRAVEADPTQFGLDAAEVTRRERLVQEVGGEVEDMRDELHKTRQEASAGPGSGDLPDPNSFSIPDGDGDGDGDGDYVAEFERQQQTEMMREQDTHLDGVFQTVGNLRRQAGDMGRELEEQREMLEVVDTVADRVGGRLQTGMTKLQFVIRRNEDRLSSCCIAVLITVLIIILVLLLVL
;
A
#
# COMPACT_ATOMS: atom_id res chain seq x y z
N MET A 1 14.22 -35.23 5.51
CA MET A 1 13.41 -34.46 4.55
C MET A 1 13.33 -33.05 5.10
N MET A 2 14.19 -32.16 4.62
CA MET A 2 14.28 -30.79 5.07
C MET A 2 13.28 -29.99 4.26
N SER A 3 12.22 -29.51 4.92
CA SER A 3 11.20 -28.67 4.32
C SER A 3 11.85 -27.39 3.80
N SER A 4 11.45 -27.02 2.59
CA SER A 4 11.93 -25.89 1.79
C SER A 4 11.73 -24.55 2.52
N THR A 5 12.69 -24.09 3.32
CA THR A 5 12.60 -22.80 4.03
C THR A 5 12.99 -21.59 3.16
N THR A 6 12.92 -21.68 1.83
CA THR A 6 13.32 -20.55 0.96
C THR A 6 12.75 -20.65 -0.46
N GLU A 7 11.57 -21.21 -0.65
CA GLU A 7 10.73 -20.76 -1.76
C GLU A 7 9.96 -19.56 -1.22
N VAL A 8 10.20 -18.38 -1.77
CA VAL A 8 9.69 -17.08 -1.31
C VAL A 8 8.18 -17.19 -1.07
N ASP A 9 7.75 -16.95 0.17
CA ASP A 9 6.33 -16.96 0.50
C ASP A 9 5.61 -15.92 -0.37
N PRO A 10 4.71 -16.33 -1.29
CA PRO A 10 4.06 -15.41 -2.21
C PRO A 10 3.24 -14.35 -1.48
N PHE A 11 2.77 -14.64 -0.27
CA PHE A 11 2.08 -13.67 0.57
C PHE A 11 2.95 -12.46 0.87
N LEU A 12 4.23 -12.67 1.19
CA LEU A 12 5.14 -11.58 1.57
C LEU A 12 5.45 -10.65 0.38
N GLN A 13 5.46 -11.21 -0.83
CA GLN A 13 5.65 -10.41 -2.05
C GLN A 13 4.44 -9.53 -2.33
N VAL A 14 3.24 -10.12 -2.33
CA VAL A 14 1.99 -9.36 -2.54
C VAL A 14 1.77 -8.35 -1.41
N GLN A 15 2.14 -8.68 -0.18
CA GLN A 15 2.14 -7.74 0.93
C GLN A 15 2.99 -6.49 0.63
N GLN A 16 4.21 -6.67 0.11
CA GLN A 16 5.08 -5.54 -0.22
C GLN A 16 4.50 -4.68 -1.35
N ASP A 17 3.92 -5.32 -2.35
CA ASP A 17 3.28 -4.63 -3.47
C ASP A 17 2.06 -3.82 -3.00
N VAL A 18 1.20 -4.41 -2.17
CA VAL A 18 0.04 -3.76 -1.56
C VAL A 18 0.43 -2.56 -0.69
N LEU A 19 1.48 -2.69 0.12
CA LEU A 19 1.99 -1.57 0.93
C LEU A 19 2.53 -0.43 0.07
N THR A 20 3.26 -0.75 -1.00
CA THR A 20 3.77 0.25 -1.95
C THR A 20 2.62 0.98 -2.66
N GLN A 21 1.59 0.22 -3.06
CA GLN A 21 0.40 0.76 -3.71
C GLN A 21 -0.46 1.59 -2.77
N LEU A 22 -0.56 1.20 -1.50
CA LEU A 22 -1.21 2.00 -0.45
C LEU A 22 -0.51 3.35 -0.26
N ASP A 23 0.82 3.39 -0.22
CA ASP A 23 1.57 4.65 -0.09
C ASP A 23 1.38 5.57 -1.30
N SER A 24 1.37 5.01 -2.51
CA SER A 24 1.02 5.76 -3.72
C SER A 24 -0.41 6.32 -3.64
N THR A 25 -1.36 5.50 -3.18
CA THR A 25 -2.78 5.88 -3.03
C THR A 25 -2.96 6.98 -1.99
N ARG A 26 -2.25 6.92 -0.86
CA ARG A 26 -2.22 8.00 0.17
C ARG A 26 -1.71 9.32 -0.41
N SER A 27 -0.69 9.28 -1.27
CA SER A 27 -0.18 10.46 -1.97
C SER A 27 -1.21 11.06 -2.93
N LEU A 28 -1.89 10.22 -3.71
CA LEU A 28 -2.99 10.62 -4.59
C LEU A 28 -4.16 11.22 -3.79
N PHE A 29 -4.53 10.59 -2.68
CA PHE A 29 -5.59 11.07 -1.78
C PHE A 29 -5.25 12.45 -1.20
N THR A 30 -4.01 12.64 -0.74
CA THR A 30 -3.53 13.94 -0.26
C THR A 30 -3.58 15.01 -1.36
N SER A 31 -3.19 14.65 -2.59
CA SER A 31 -3.26 15.53 -3.75
C SER A 31 -4.70 15.91 -4.09
N TYR A 32 -5.61 14.94 -4.09
CA TYR A 32 -7.04 15.14 -4.28
C TYR A 32 -7.62 16.12 -3.25
N LEU A 33 -7.34 15.91 -1.97
CA LEU A 33 -7.80 16.79 -0.89
C LEU A 33 -7.26 18.22 -1.03
N ARG A 34 -6.00 18.38 -1.46
CA ARG A 34 -5.41 19.69 -1.75
C ARG A 34 -6.05 20.37 -2.96
N ILE A 35 -6.27 19.66 -4.06
CA ILE A 35 -6.91 20.22 -5.26
C ILE A 35 -8.34 20.62 -4.93
N ARG A 36 -9.05 19.80 -4.15
CA ARG A 36 -10.38 20.10 -3.63
C ARG A 36 -10.38 21.37 -2.78
N SER A 37 -9.40 21.55 -1.90
CA SER A 37 -9.30 22.73 -1.06
C SER A 37 -9.07 24.03 -1.84
N LEU A 38 -8.35 23.93 -2.96
CA LEU A 38 -8.01 25.06 -3.81
C LEU A 38 -9.06 25.35 -4.90
N SER A 39 -9.87 24.36 -5.25
CA SER A 39 -10.84 24.46 -6.34
C SER A 39 -12.26 24.72 -5.81
N THR A 40 -12.76 25.93 -6.02
CA THR A 40 -14.13 26.32 -5.65
C THR A 40 -15.21 25.76 -6.59
N LYS A 41 -14.82 25.20 -7.75
CA LYS A 41 -15.73 24.58 -8.71
C LYS A 41 -15.56 23.06 -8.65
N ALA A 42 -16.61 22.38 -8.19
CA ALA A 42 -16.67 20.92 -8.15
C ALA A 42 -16.45 20.22 -9.50
N SER A 43 -16.56 20.95 -10.62
CA SER A 43 -16.38 20.47 -11.98
C SER A 43 -15.03 20.85 -12.62
N SER A 44 -14.04 21.29 -11.84
CA SER A 44 -12.73 21.58 -12.41
C SER A 44 -12.11 20.31 -13.02
N PRO A 45 -11.51 20.38 -14.22
CA PRO A 45 -10.98 19.21 -14.91
C PRO A 45 -9.86 18.53 -14.10
N GLU A 46 -9.09 19.31 -13.34
CA GLU A 46 -8.04 18.80 -12.44
C GLU A 46 -8.62 18.00 -11.26
N LEU A 47 -9.72 18.46 -10.65
CA LEU A 47 -10.39 17.72 -9.56
C LEU A 47 -11.02 16.43 -10.08
N VAL A 48 -11.61 16.45 -11.28
CA VAL A 48 -12.19 15.26 -11.93
C VAL A 48 -11.09 14.25 -12.29
N ALA A 49 -9.96 14.70 -12.82
CA ALA A 49 -8.81 13.85 -13.11
C ALA A 49 -8.25 13.23 -11.82
N ALA A 50 -7.92 14.05 -10.82
CA ALA A 50 -7.39 13.57 -9.53
C ALA A 50 -8.34 12.59 -8.83
N ARG A 51 -9.66 12.81 -8.93
CA ARG A 51 -10.67 11.86 -8.45
C ARG A 51 -10.61 10.54 -9.21
N THR A 52 -10.60 10.59 -10.54
CA THR A 52 -10.61 9.38 -11.38
C THR A 52 -9.35 8.54 -11.14
N ASP A 53 -8.19 9.18 -11.02
CA ASP A 53 -6.92 8.51 -10.71
C ASP A 53 -6.97 7.83 -9.34
N LEU A 54 -7.50 8.52 -8.32
CA LEU A 54 -7.69 7.96 -6.98
C LEU A 54 -8.71 6.81 -6.97
N GLU A 55 -9.84 6.93 -7.69
CA GLU A 55 -10.84 5.87 -7.82
C GLU A 55 -10.23 4.62 -8.46
N SER A 56 -9.42 4.80 -9.51
CA SER A 56 -8.72 3.69 -10.17
C SER A 56 -7.68 3.03 -9.26
N ALA A 57 -6.91 3.82 -8.50
CA ALA A 57 -5.92 3.31 -7.56
C ALA A 57 -6.56 2.54 -6.40
N LEU A 58 -7.64 3.09 -5.80
CA LEU A 58 -8.40 2.42 -4.74
C LEU A 58 -9.07 1.13 -5.24
N ALA A 59 -9.55 1.11 -6.49
CA ALA A 59 -10.14 -0.09 -7.07
C ALA A 59 -9.10 -1.22 -7.26
N ALA A 60 -7.93 -0.89 -7.80
CA ALA A 60 -6.83 -1.86 -7.93
C ALA A 60 -6.37 -2.38 -6.55
N LEU A 61 -6.21 -1.47 -5.57
CA LEU A 61 -5.78 -1.85 -4.22
C LEU A 61 -6.81 -2.72 -3.50
N ALA A 62 -8.11 -2.51 -3.76
CA ALA A 62 -9.17 -3.35 -3.22
C ALA A 62 -9.17 -4.76 -3.83
N GLU A 63 -8.81 -4.91 -5.11
CA GLU A 63 -8.64 -6.20 -5.78
C GLU A 63 -7.47 -6.97 -5.15
N ASP A 64 -6.28 -6.34 -5.04
CA ASP A 64 -5.10 -6.96 -4.43
C ASP A 64 -5.34 -7.34 -2.95
N LEU A 65 -6.08 -6.50 -2.21
CA LEU A 65 -6.46 -6.79 -0.84
C LEU A 65 -7.45 -7.95 -0.75
N SER A 66 -8.37 -8.10 -1.71
CA SER A 66 -9.30 -9.23 -1.72
C SER A 66 -8.58 -10.57 -1.87
N ASP A 67 -7.54 -10.62 -2.70
CA ASP A 67 -6.69 -11.81 -2.86
C ASP A 67 -5.91 -12.11 -1.56
N LEU A 68 -5.41 -11.07 -0.88
CA LEU A 68 -4.78 -11.23 0.43
C LEU A 68 -5.76 -11.75 1.49
N ILE A 69 -6.99 -11.22 1.56
CA ILE A 69 -8.04 -11.72 2.49
C ILE A 69 -8.30 -13.21 2.24
N GLU A 70 -8.46 -13.61 0.98
CA GLU A 70 -8.68 -15.01 0.62
C GLU A 70 -7.49 -15.90 1.01
N SER A 71 -6.27 -15.41 0.82
CA SER A 71 -5.05 -16.13 1.21
C SER A 71 -4.94 -16.34 2.72
N VAL A 72 -5.29 -15.33 3.53
CA VAL A 72 -5.27 -15.42 4.99
C VAL A 72 -6.34 -16.39 5.47
N ARG A 73 -7.54 -16.33 4.89
CA ARG A 73 -8.63 -17.26 5.19
C ARG A 73 -8.28 -18.72 4.86
N ALA A 74 -7.56 -18.95 3.75
CA ALA A 74 -7.07 -20.28 3.40
C ALA A 74 -6.03 -20.79 4.42
N VAL A 75 -5.15 -19.91 4.90
CA VAL A 75 -4.15 -20.22 5.92
C VAL A 75 -4.78 -20.50 7.28
N GLU A 76 -5.81 -19.75 7.69
CA GLU A 76 -6.54 -19.98 8.94
C GLU A 76 -7.21 -21.36 8.99
N ALA A 77 -7.67 -21.87 7.84
CA ALA A 77 -8.34 -23.16 7.75
C ALA A 77 -7.39 -24.35 7.98
N ASP A 78 -6.14 -24.26 7.53
CA ASP A 78 -5.10 -25.27 7.80
C ASP A 78 -3.69 -24.67 7.94
N PRO A 79 -3.35 -24.08 9.09
CA PRO A 79 -2.04 -23.46 9.31
C PRO A 79 -0.89 -24.47 9.24
N THR A 80 -1.16 -25.75 9.57
CA THR A 80 -0.14 -26.79 9.63
C THR A 80 0.32 -27.24 8.25
N GLN A 81 -0.56 -27.16 7.25
CA GLN A 81 -0.22 -27.44 5.85
C GLN A 81 0.79 -26.44 5.29
N PHE A 82 0.72 -25.18 5.72
CA PHE A 82 1.60 -24.10 5.27
C PHE A 82 2.84 -23.92 6.15
N GLY A 83 2.95 -24.66 7.26
CA GLY A 83 4.07 -24.55 8.19
C GLY A 83 4.18 -23.18 8.88
N LEU A 84 3.05 -22.47 9.00
CA LEU A 84 2.98 -21.13 9.59
C LEU A 84 2.69 -21.21 11.09
N ASP A 85 3.33 -20.33 11.85
CA ASP A 85 3.05 -20.18 13.29
C ASP A 85 1.74 -19.41 13.51
N ALA A 86 1.02 -19.69 14.59
CA ALA A 86 -0.23 -19.00 14.92
C ALA A 86 -0.02 -17.47 15.04
N ALA A 87 1.15 -17.05 15.55
CA ALA A 87 1.51 -15.65 15.62
C ALA A 87 1.69 -14.99 14.23
N GLU A 88 2.09 -15.76 13.21
CA GLU A 88 2.22 -15.27 11.84
C GLU A 88 0.84 -15.08 11.20
N VAL A 89 -0.08 -16.03 11.39
CA VAL A 89 -1.47 -15.90 10.90
C VAL A 89 -2.14 -14.64 11.46
N THR A 90 -2.02 -14.41 12.77
CA THR A 90 -2.57 -13.19 13.40
C THR A 90 -1.92 -11.90 12.88
N ARG A 91 -0.64 -11.92 12.50
CA ARG A 91 0.00 -10.76 11.86
C ARG A 91 -0.62 -10.47 10.49
N ARG A 92 -0.90 -11.51 9.70
CA ARG A 92 -1.52 -11.37 8.37
C ARG A 92 -2.96 -10.88 8.46
N GLU A 93 -3.76 -11.43 9.38
CA GLU A 93 -5.12 -10.94 9.67
C GLU A 93 -5.12 -9.45 10.01
N ARG A 94 -4.24 -9.03 10.94
CA ARG A 94 -4.17 -7.65 11.38
C ARG A 94 -3.80 -6.69 10.24
N LEU A 95 -2.80 -7.06 9.43
CA LEU A 95 -2.40 -6.26 8.27
C LEU A 95 -3.59 -6.03 7.32
N VAL A 96 -4.27 -7.11 6.95
CA VAL A 96 -5.39 -7.07 6.02
C VAL A 96 -6.55 -6.23 6.58
N GLN A 97 -6.81 -6.33 7.89
CA GLN A 97 -7.82 -5.51 8.55
C GLN A 97 -7.46 -4.01 8.57
N GLU A 98 -6.19 -3.69 8.83
CA GLU A 98 -5.69 -2.31 8.89
C GLU A 98 -5.73 -1.65 7.50
N VAL A 99 -5.17 -2.31 6.48
CA VAL A 99 -5.18 -1.82 5.10
C VAL A 99 -6.61 -1.74 4.57
N GLY A 100 -7.46 -2.73 4.88
CA GLY A 100 -8.86 -2.73 4.48
C GLY A 100 -9.67 -1.57 5.07
N GLY A 101 -9.50 -1.30 6.36
CA GLY A 101 -10.13 -0.16 7.01
C GLY A 101 -9.71 1.17 6.37
N GLU A 102 -8.42 1.34 6.06
CA GLU A 102 -7.93 2.59 5.46
C GLU A 102 -8.45 2.80 4.02
N VAL A 103 -8.53 1.73 3.23
CA VAL A 103 -9.10 1.79 1.87
C VAL A 103 -10.59 2.12 1.92
N GLU A 104 -11.33 1.56 2.87
CA GLU A 104 -12.74 1.85 3.09
C GLU A 104 -12.95 3.31 3.52
N ASP A 105 -12.16 3.81 4.48
CA ASP A 105 -12.19 5.21 4.94
C ASP A 105 -11.93 6.20 3.79
N MET A 106 -10.91 5.93 2.95
CA MET A 106 -10.61 6.77 1.78
C MET A 106 -11.74 6.76 0.74
N ARG A 107 -12.37 5.59 0.52
CA ARG A 107 -13.52 5.47 -0.39
C ARG A 107 -14.75 6.20 0.14
N ASP A 108 -15.02 6.11 1.44
CA ASP A 108 -16.15 6.76 2.08
C ASP A 108 -16.01 8.29 2.03
N GLU A 109 -14.82 8.83 2.33
CA GLU A 109 -14.56 10.26 2.19
C GLU A 109 -14.76 10.74 0.74
N LEU A 110 -14.33 9.95 -0.25
CA LEU A 110 -14.54 10.25 -1.67
C LEU A 110 -16.02 10.26 -2.06
N HIS A 111 -16.79 9.30 -1.55
CA HIS A 111 -18.24 9.18 -1.75
C HIS A 111 -19.01 10.32 -1.09
N LYS A 112 -18.68 10.66 0.16
CA LYS A 112 -19.27 11.77 0.91
C LYS A 112 -19.05 13.10 0.18
N THR A 113 -17.84 13.32 -0.30
CA THR A 113 -17.50 14.52 -1.08
C THR A 113 -18.33 14.63 -2.35
N ARG A 114 -18.59 13.51 -3.04
CA ARG A 114 -19.44 13.50 -4.24
C ARG A 114 -20.88 13.85 -3.90
N GLN A 115 -21.40 13.37 -2.77
CA GLN A 115 -22.74 13.70 -2.32
C GLN A 115 -22.86 15.19 -1.98
N GLU A 116 -21.90 15.76 -1.26
CA GLU A 116 -21.82 17.20 -0.97
C GLU A 116 -21.70 18.05 -2.25
N ALA A 117 -20.92 17.61 -3.23
CA ALA A 117 -20.81 18.30 -4.53
C ALA A 117 -22.08 18.18 -5.39
N SER A 118 -22.84 17.09 -5.26
CA SER A 118 -24.13 16.90 -5.94
C SER A 118 -25.31 17.56 -5.21
N ALA A 119 -25.18 17.76 -3.91
CA ALA A 119 -26.05 18.60 -3.10
C ALA A 119 -25.57 20.06 -3.18
N GLY A 120 -25.59 20.61 -4.39
CA GLY A 120 -25.50 22.07 -4.54
C GLY A 120 -26.58 22.76 -3.70
N PRO A 121 -26.37 24.01 -3.24
CA PRO A 121 -27.35 24.70 -2.42
C PRO A 121 -28.60 24.96 -3.27
N GLY A 122 -29.71 24.26 -3.00
CA GLY A 122 -30.93 24.49 -3.78
C GLY A 122 -32.08 23.47 -3.72
N SER A 123 -32.20 22.62 -2.70
CA SER A 123 -33.44 21.85 -2.49
C SER A 123 -34.09 22.10 -1.11
N GLY A 124 -33.72 23.22 -0.47
CA GLY A 124 -34.49 23.82 0.61
C GLY A 124 -35.19 25.06 0.08
N ASP A 125 -36.47 24.94 -0.26
CA ASP A 125 -37.49 25.99 -0.18
C ASP A 125 -37.06 27.42 -0.56
N LEU A 126 -36.44 27.60 -1.74
CA LEU A 126 -36.33 28.94 -2.32
C LEU A 126 -37.65 29.22 -3.07
N PRO A 127 -38.37 30.30 -2.71
CA PRO A 127 -39.58 30.70 -3.42
C PRO A 127 -39.29 30.87 -4.91
N ASP A 128 -40.20 30.37 -5.75
CA ASP A 128 -40.16 30.49 -7.21
C ASP A 128 -39.81 31.95 -7.60
N PRO A 129 -38.81 32.21 -8.47
CA PRO A 129 -38.47 33.57 -8.92
C PRO A 129 -39.66 34.31 -9.54
N ASN A 130 -40.72 33.62 -9.97
CA ASN A 130 -41.98 34.25 -10.40
C ASN A 130 -42.85 34.79 -9.26
N SER A 131 -42.53 34.52 -7.99
CA SER A 131 -43.26 35.07 -6.83
C SER A 131 -42.93 36.55 -6.55
N PHE A 132 -41.85 37.08 -7.13
CA PHE A 132 -41.47 38.49 -7.08
C PHE A 132 -41.95 39.29 -8.30
N SER A 133 -43.12 38.95 -8.81
CA SER A 133 -43.82 39.78 -9.80
C SER A 133 -44.29 41.08 -9.13
N ILE A 134 -43.45 42.11 -9.16
CA ILE A 134 -43.82 43.48 -8.77
C ILE A 134 -45.01 43.91 -9.65
N PRO A 135 -46.16 44.35 -9.08
CA PRO A 135 -47.22 44.90 -9.89
C PRO A 135 -46.71 46.18 -10.55
N ASP A 136 -46.72 46.23 -11.89
CA ASP A 136 -46.43 47.41 -12.69
C ASP A 136 -47.19 48.62 -12.10
N GLY A 137 -46.44 49.45 -11.37
CA GLY A 137 -46.89 50.66 -10.72
C GLY A 137 -46.03 51.81 -11.22
N ASP A 138 -46.53 52.45 -12.27
CA ASP A 138 -46.07 53.70 -12.87
C ASP A 138 -45.55 54.68 -11.80
N GLY A 139 -44.23 54.94 -11.76
CA GLY A 139 -43.63 55.71 -10.67
C GLY A 139 -42.14 55.98 -10.86
N ASP A 140 -41.85 57.09 -11.53
CA ASP A 140 -40.59 57.84 -11.57
C ASP A 140 -39.83 57.80 -10.21
N GLY A 141 -38.61 57.25 -10.15
CA GLY A 141 -37.85 57.16 -8.91
C GLY A 141 -36.52 56.43 -9.00
N ASP A 142 -35.46 57.21 -9.18
CA ASP A 142 -34.02 56.89 -9.17
C ASP A 142 -33.53 56.27 -7.83
N GLY A 143 -34.07 55.11 -7.42
CA GLY A 143 -33.77 54.50 -6.10
C GLY A 143 -33.92 52.97 -5.99
N ASP A 144 -34.44 52.29 -7.01
CA ASP A 144 -34.72 50.84 -6.95
C ASP A 144 -33.46 49.96 -7.15
N GLY A 145 -32.42 50.51 -7.79
CA GLY A 145 -31.15 49.81 -7.99
C GLY A 145 -30.35 49.55 -6.72
N ASP A 146 -30.56 50.35 -5.66
CA ASP A 146 -29.76 50.28 -4.43
C ASP A 146 -30.20 49.08 -3.55
N TYR A 147 -31.50 48.76 -3.50
CA TYR A 147 -32.01 47.63 -2.72
C TYR A 147 -31.60 46.27 -3.32
N VAL A 148 -31.64 46.15 -4.64
CA VAL A 148 -31.17 44.95 -5.36
C VAL A 148 -29.66 44.80 -5.21
N ALA A 149 -28.89 45.89 -5.33
CA ALA A 149 -27.44 45.87 -5.14
C ALA A 149 -27.03 45.54 -3.69
N GLU A 150 -27.78 46.03 -2.69
CA GLU A 150 -27.57 45.67 -1.29
C GLU A 150 -27.90 44.19 -1.01
N PHE A 151 -28.98 43.67 -1.60
CA PHE A 151 -29.35 42.26 -1.48
C PHE A 151 -28.32 41.33 -2.15
N GLU A 152 -27.88 41.65 -3.37
CA GLU A 152 -26.80 40.90 -4.06
C GLU A 152 -25.50 40.92 -3.26
N ARG A 153 -25.16 42.07 -2.64
CA ARG A 153 -23.99 42.18 -1.77
C ARG A 153 -24.13 41.32 -0.52
N GLN A 154 -25.29 41.33 0.14
CA GLN A 154 -25.53 40.46 1.30
C GLN A 154 -25.41 38.98 0.92
N GLN A 155 -25.99 38.59 -0.22
CA GLN A 155 -25.89 37.21 -0.73
C GLN A 155 -24.45 36.80 -1.05
N GLN A 156 -23.65 37.68 -1.67
CA GLN A 156 -22.22 37.45 -1.88
C GLN A 156 -21.45 37.33 -0.56
N THR A 157 -21.82 38.11 0.46
CA THR A 157 -21.13 38.09 1.75
C THR A 157 -21.44 36.80 2.53
N GLU A 158 -22.68 36.31 2.46
CA GLU A 158 -23.08 35.03 3.03
C GLU A 158 -22.39 33.86 2.31
N MET A 159 -22.37 33.89 0.97
CA MET A 159 -21.66 32.90 0.16
C MET A 159 -20.15 32.87 0.45
N MET A 160 -19.52 34.03 0.72
CA MET A 160 -18.11 34.09 1.15
C MET A 160 -17.90 33.52 2.57
N ARG A 161 -18.84 33.74 3.49
CA ARG A 161 -18.78 33.19 4.86
C ARG A 161 -18.93 31.67 4.91
N GLU A 162 -19.80 31.12 4.07
CA GLU A 162 -19.93 29.66 3.94
C GLU A 162 -18.65 29.04 3.37
N GLN A 163 -18.00 29.71 2.41
CA GLN A 163 -16.70 29.28 1.87
C GLN A 163 -15.59 29.28 2.94
N ASP A 164 -15.54 30.28 3.82
CA ASP A 164 -14.55 30.34 4.90
C ASP A 164 -14.72 29.18 5.91
N THR A 165 -15.96 28.76 6.17
CA THR A 165 -16.26 27.65 7.08
C THR A 165 -15.84 26.29 6.49
N HIS A 166 -15.97 26.12 5.17
CA HIS A 166 -15.47 24.94 4.46
C HIS A 166 -13.94 24.87 4.43
N LEU A 167 -13.25 26.02 4.37
CA LEU A 167 -11.79 26.07 4.40
C LEU A 167 -11.22 25.67 5.77
N ASP A 168 -11.87 26.03 6.87
CA ASP A 168 -11.41 25.73 8.24
C ASP A 168 -11.36 24.21 8.53
N GLY A 169 -12.39 23.47 8.11
CA GLY A 169 -12.40 22.00 8.20
C GLY A 169 -11.29 21.35 7.36
N VAL A 170 -10.95 21.95 6.22
CA VAL A 170 -9.90 21.46 5.33
C VAL A 170 -8.50 21.82 5.83
N PHE A 171 -8.31 22.96 6.51
CA PHE A 171 -7.03 23.31 7.14
C PHE A 171 -6.63 22.33 8.25
N GLN A 172 -7.60 21.80 9.00
CA GLN A 172 -7.34 20.77 10.00
C GLN A 172 -6.94 19.44 9.35
N THR A 173 -7.59 19.06 8.24
CA THR A 173 -7.25 17.86 7.46
C THR A 173 -5.90 18.00 6.76
N VAL A 174 -5.58 19.15 6.15
CA VAL A 174 -4.27 19.45 5.55
C VAL A 174 -3.18 19.53 6.62
N GLY A 175 -3.49 20.03 7.82
CA GLY A 175 -2.58 20.03 8.96
C GLY A 175 -2.26 18.63 9.49
N ASN A 176 -3.23 17.71 9.44
CA ASN A 176 -3.03 16.30 9.74
C ASN A 176 -2.28 15.57 8.60
N LEU A 177 -2.62 15.83 7.34
CA LEU A 177 -1.93 15.28 6.16
C LEU A 177 -0.48 15.74 6.05
N ARG A 178 -0.14 16.98 6.46
CA ARG A 178 1.25 17.45 6.50
C ARG A 178 2.06 16.70 7.57
N ARG A 179 1.43 16.33 8.68
CA ARG A 179 2.05 15.46 9.69
C ARG A 179 2.21 14.04 9.14
N GLN A 180 1.16 13.47 8.52
CA GLN A 180 1.21 12.14 7.93
C GLN A 180 2.22 12.02 6.76
N ALA A 181 2.32 13.00 5.87
CA ALA A 181 3.33 13.04 4.81
C ALA A 181 4.76 13.18 5.36
N GLY A 182 4.93 13.86 6.51
CA GLY A 182 6.20 13.93 7.23
C GLY A 182 6.54 12.63 7.97
N ASP A 183 5.54 11.85 8.34
CA ASP A 183 5.70 10.53 8.97
C ASP A 183 6.01 9.48 7.89
N MET A 184 5.29 9.49 6.75
CA MET A 184 5.57 8.66 5.57
C MET A 184 6.97 8.92 4.99
N GLY A 185 7.41 10.18 4.93
CA GLY A 185 8.77 10.51 4.47
C GLY A 185 9.86 9.95 5.38
N ARG A 186 9.58 9.80 6.68
CA ARG A 186 10.51 9.18 7.64
C ARG A 186 10.42 7.66 7.62
N GLU A 187 9.24 7.10 7.42
CA GLU A 187 9.02 5.65 7.37
C GLU A 187 9.56 5.04 6.06
N LEU A 188 9.52 5.77 4.94
CA LEU A 188 10.22 5.41 3.70
C LEU A 188 11.75 5.49 3.83
N GLU A 189 12.27 6.41 4.65
CA GLU A 189 13.70 6.48 4.99
C GLU A 189 14.10 5.30 5.91
N GLU A 190 13.25 4.93 6.88
CA GLU A 190 13.44 3.74 7.73
C GLU A 190 13.33 2.42 6.96
N GLN A 191 12.42 2.32 5.97
CA GLN A 191 12.35 1.16 5.07
C GLN A 191 13.59 1.06 4.16
N ARG A 192 14.23 2.18 3.81
CA ARG A 192 15.53 2.21 3.11
C ARG A 192 16.66 1.74 4.02
N GLU A 193 16.62 2.07 5.30
CA GLU A 193 17.57 1.62 6.32
C GLU A 193 17.42 0.11 6.62
N MET A 194 16.18 -0.43 6.64
CA MET A 194 15.95 -1.88 6.75
C MET A 194 16.46 -2.67 5.53
N LEU A 195 16.42 -2.10 4.31
CA LEU A 195 17.01 -2.74 3.13
C LEU A 195 18.53 -2.91 3.25
N GLU A 196 19.24 -1.99 3.91
CA GLU A 196 20.68 -2.10 4.17
C GLU A 196 20.99 -3.22 5.20
N VAL A 197 20.09 -3.43 6.17
CA VAL A 197 20.17 -4.56 7.12
C VAL A 197 19.92 -5.90 6.41
N VAL A 198 18.97 -5.95 5.47
CA VAL A 198 18.69 -7.14 4.66
C VAL A 198 19.88 -7.49 3.78
N ASP A 199 20.53 -6.51 3.14
CA ASP A 199 21.75 -6.72 2.34
C ASP A 199 22.91 -7.23 3.21
N THR A 200 23.09 -6.65 4.40
CA THR A 200 24.11 -7.09 5.36
C THR A 200 23.88 -8.53 5.87
N VAL A 201 22.62 -8.91 6.07
CA VAL A 201 22.25 -10.28 6.46
C VAL A 201 22.42 -11.23 5.28
N ALA A 202 22.06 -10.83 4.06
CA ALA A 202 22.27 -11.59 2.84
C ALA A 202 23.76 -11.86 2.60
N ASP A 203 24.64 -10.87 2.75
CA ASP A 203 26.10 -11.02 2.68
C ASP A 203 26.63 -11.99 3.73
N ARG A 204 26.14 -11.88 4.97
CA ARG A 204 26.54 -12.79 6.07
C ARG A 204 26.08 -14.22 5.82
N VAL A 205 24.90 -14.42 5.26
CA VAL A 205 24.38 -15.73 4.86
C VAL A 205 25.19 -16.26 3.68
N GLY A 206 25.45 -15.45 2.65
CA GLY A 206 26.27 -15.79 1.49
C GLY A 206 27.67 -16.25 1.88
N GLY A 207 28.35 -15.52 2.78
CA GLY A 207 29.66 -15.90 3.28
C GLY A 207 29.66 -17.22 4.08
N ARG A 208 28.60 -17.48 4.87
CA ARG A 208 28.43 -18.75 5.58
C ARG A 208 28.12 -19.91 4.64
N LEU A 209 27.30 -19.69 3.62
CA LEU A 209 26.98 -20.67 2.59
C LEU A 209 28.23 -21.06 1.79
N GLN A 210 29.03 -20.08 1.36
CA GLN A 210 30.28 -20.30 0.64
C GLN A 210 31.31 -21.06 1.50
N THR A 211 31.39 -20.73 2.79
CA THR A 211 32.23 -21.46 3.75
C THR A 211 31.73 -22.90 3.94
N GLY A 212 30.41 -23.09 4.04
CA GLY A 212 29.77 -24.40 4.11
C GLY A 212 30.07 -25.25 2.88
N MET A 213 29.94 -24.65 1.68
CA MET A 213 30.20 -25.32 0.41
C MET A 213 31.67 -25.74 0.27
N THR A 214 32.60 -24.87 0.67
CA THR A 214 34.04 -25.19 0.69
C THR A 214 34.35 -26.35 1.64
N LYS A 215 33.73 -26.36 2.84
CA LYS A 215 33.86 -27.49 3.79
C LYS A 215 33.25 -28.78 3.24
N LEU A 216 32.11 -28.69 2.56
CA LEU A 216 31.45 -29.83 1.93
C LEU A 216 32.33 -30.44 0.82
N GLN A 217 32.89 -29.60 -0.05
CA GLN A 217 33.86 -30.05 -1.06
C GLN A 217 35.10 -30.68 -0.42
N PHE A 218 35.63 -30.09 0.65
CA PHE A 218 36.77 -30.66 1.37
C PHE A 218 36.43 -32.04 1.97
N VAL A 219 35.26 -32.21 2.57
CA VAL A 219 34.82 -33.48 3.16
C VAL A 219 34.62 -34.55 2.08
N ILE A 220 33.98 -34.19 0.95
CA ILE A 220 33.77 -35.12 -0.18
C ILE A 220 35.13 -35.62 -0.68
N ARG A 221 36.07 -34.71 -0.96
CA ARG A 221 37.40 -35.05 -1.47
C ARG A 221 38.20 -35.92 -0.49
N ARG A 222 38.15 -35.57 0.80
CA ARG A 222 38.83 -36.33 1.87
C ARG A 222 38.28 -37.75 2.05
N ASN A 223 36.97 -37.92 1.86
CA ASN A 223 36.30 -39.22 1.97
C ASN A 223 36.61 -40.10 0.75
N GLU A 224 36.54 -39.51 -0.45
CA GLU A 224 36.89 -40.18 -1.71
C GLU A 224 38.35 -40.67 -1.70
N ASP A 225 39.29 -39.82 -1.29
CA ASP A 225 40.72 -40.18 -1.21
C ASP A 225 40.97 -41.36 -0.24
N ARG A 226 40.27 -41.42 0.89
CA ARG A 226 40.47 -42.50 1.89
C ARG A 226 39.89 -43.83 1.44
N LEU A 227 38.71 -43.82 0.83
CA LEU A 227 38.09 -45.05 0.31
C LEU A 227 38.85 -45.59 -0.90
N SER A 228 39.24 -44.70 -1.82
CA SER A 228 40.04 -45.06 -3.00
C SER A 228 41.42 -45.58 -2.61
N SER A 229 42.14 -44.89 -1.71
CA SER A 229 43.47 -45.32 -1.26
C SER A 229 43.45 -46.66 -0.52
N CYS A 230 42.41 -46.91 0.30
CA CYS A 230 42.22 -48.21 0.95
C CYS A 230 41.99 -49.33 -0.08
N CYS A 231 41.13 -49.09 -1.08
CA CYS A 231 40.85 -50.06 -2.13
C CYS A 231 42.10 -50.41 -2.95
N ILE A 232 42.89 -49.39 -3.35
CA ILE A 232 44.15 -49.58 -4.06
C ILE A 232 45.15 -50.39 -3.23
N ALA A 233 45.29 -50.08 -1.94
CA ALA A 233 46.17 -50.81 -1.04
C ALA A 233 45.78 -52.30 -0.94
N VAL A 234 44.49 -52.60 -0.78
CA VAL A 234 43.97 -53.97 -0.75
C VAL A 234 44.29 -54.72 -2.04
N LEU A 235 44.04 -54.10 -3.21
CA LEU A 235 44.33 -54.70 -4.51
C LEU A 235 45.83 -55.03 -4.69
N ILE A 236 46.73 -54.15 -4.24
CA ILE A 236 48.19 -54.39 -4.29
C ILE A 236 48.58 -55.58 -3.42
N THR A 237 48.06 -55.67 -2.18
CA THR A 237 48.34 -56.83 -1.31
C THR A 237 47.88 -58.14 -1.93
N VAL A 238 46.69 -58.19 -2.53
CA VAL A 238 46.17 -59.39 -3.21
C VAL A 238 47.09 -59.78 -4.38
N LEU A 239 47.53 -58.79 -5.17
CA LEU A 239 48.43 -59.03 -6.30
C LEU A 239 49.79 -59.58 -5.85
N ILE A 240 50.35 -59.07 -4.75
CA ILE A 240 51.59 -59.60 -4.16
C ILE A 240 51.41 -61.04 -3.71
N ILE A 241 50.29 -61.37 -3.05
CA ILE A 241 50.01 -62.75 -2.62
C ILE A 241 49.96 -63.69 -3.83
N ILE A 242 49.25 -63.29 -4.90
CA ILE A 242 49.17 -64.08 -6.13
C ILE A 242 50.55 -64.27 -6.74
N LEU A 243 51.39 -63.24 -6.78
CA LEU A 243 52.74 -63.30 -7.34
C LEU A 243 53.64 -64.25 -6.53
N VAL A 244 53.59 -64.18 -5.19
CA VAL A 244 54.35 -65.09 -4.31
C VAL A 244 53.90 -66.53 -4.52
N LEU A 245 52.59 -66.76 -4.61
CA LEU A 245 52.01 -68.08 -4.84
C LEU A 245 52.48 -68.64 -6.20
N LEU A 246 52.56 -67.82 -7.24
CA LEU A 246 53.09 -68.18 -8.56
C LEU A 246 54.60 -68.46 -8.54
N LEU A 247 55.38 -67.74 -7.72
CA LEU A 247 56.83 -67.97 -7.62
C LEU A 247 57.19 -69.24 -6.84
N VAL A 248 56.33 -69.62 -5.89
CA VAL A 248 56.54 -70.79 -5.01
C VAL A 248 56.00 -72.08 -5.62
N LEU A 249 54.93 -72.00 -6.42
CA LEU A 249 54.28 -73.12 -7.11
C LEU A 249 54.92 -73.38 -8.47
#